data_AF-A0A202B3D4-F1
#
_entry.id   AF-A0A202B3D4-F1
#
_cell.length_a   1.000
_cell.length_b   1.000
_cell.length_c   1.000
_cell.angle_alpha   90.00
_cell.angle_beta   90.00
_cell.angle_gamma   90.00
#
_symmetry.space_group_name_H-M   'P 1'
#
loop_
_entity.id
_entity.type
_entity.pdbx_description
1 polymer ?
#
loop_
_entity_poly.entity_id
_entity_poly.type
_entity_poly.pdbx_seq_one_letter_code
_entity_poly.pdbx_strand_id
1 'polypeptide(L)' 'MFAASQSSNPPTSYFIYCSPTPMQNPPLVQHTQTQMLQVLADLNAWRTAQQQKYAALVAQVQAAKTVATVQAVVWS' A
#
# COMPACT_ATOMS: atom_id res chain seq x y z
N MET A 1 15.05 1.50 4.37
CA MET A 1 15.05 2.35 3.17
C MET A 1 14.96 1.40 1.98
N PHE A 2 13.85 1.37 1.24
CA PHE A 2 13.77 0.53 0.04
C PHE A 2 14.55 1.24 -1.06
N ALA A 3 15.74 0.75 -1.37
CA ALA A 3 16.49 1.19 -2.53
C ALA A 3 15.81 0.59 -3.76
N ALA A 4 15.11 1.41 -4.54
CA ALA A 4 14.73 1.02 -5.88
C ALA A 4 16.02 0.88 -6.70
N SER A 5 16.42 -0.36 -7.00
CA SER A 5 17.46 -0.62 -8.00
C SER A 5 16.89 -0.16 -9.35
N GLN A 6 17.27 1.03 -9.81
CA GLN A 6 16.93 1.47 -11.15
C GLN A 6 17.74 0.61 -12.12
N SER A 7 17.05 -0.22 -12.92
CA SER A 7 17.67 -0.90 -14.05
C SER A 7 18.27 0.15 -14.99
N SER A 8 19.51 -0.06 -15.43
CA SER A 8 20.19 0.79 -16.40
C SER A 8 19.46 0.86 -17.76
N ASN A 9 18.57 -0.11 -18.01
CA ASN A 9 17.68 -0.15 -19.16
C ASN A 9 16.24 -0.03 -18.64
N PRO A 10 15.68 1.19 -18.56
CA PRO A 10 14.27 1.36 -18.22
C PRO A 10 13.41 0.73 -19.33
N PRO A 11 12.33 0.02 -18.99
CA PRO A 11 11.45 -0.53 -20.01
C PRO A 11 10.81 0.60 -20.82
N THR A 12 10.60 0.35 -22.12
CA THR A 12 9.99 1.30 -23.06
C THR A 12 8.49 1.48 -22.84
N SER A 13 7.87 0.65 -21.99
CA SER A 13 6.45 0.70 -21.66
C SER A 13 6.22 0.17 -20.24
N TYR A 14 5.39 0.87 -19.48
CA TYR A 14 4.99 0.48 -18.13
C TYR A 14 3.52 0.06 -18.16
N PHE A 15 3.18 -1.14 -17.70
CA PHE A 15 1.80 -1.61 -17.65
C PHE A 15 1.36 -1.79 -16.21
N ILE A 16 0.23 -1.19 -15.85
CA ILE A 16 -0.31 -1.23 -14.50
C ILE A 16 -1.77 -1.68 -14.60
N TYR A 17 -2.17 -2.54 -13.67
CA TYR A 17 -3.57 -2.91 -13.48
C TYR A 17 -4.35 -1.71 -12.95
N CYS A 18 -5.29 -1.22 -13.75
CA CYS A 18 -6.10 -0.05 -13.37
C CYS A 18 -7.58 -0.43 -13.39
N SER A 19 -8.24 -0.30 -12.24
CA SER A 19 -9.70 -0.35 -12.17
C SER A 19 -10.21 0.53 -11.04
N PRO A 20 -11.26 1.33 -11.29
CA PRO A 20 -11.96 2.06 -10.24
C PRO A 20 -12.81 1.14 -9.34
N THR A 21 -13.03 -0.12 -9.74
CA THR A 21 -13.84 -1.09 -9.00
C THR A 21 -13.09 -2.42 -8.79
N PRO A 22 -13.39 -3.18 -7.72
CA PRO A 22 -12.82 -4.52 -7.55
C PRO A 22 -13.24 -5.43 -8.70
N MET A 23 -12.28 -5.88 -9.52
CA MET A 23 -12.49 -6.83 -10.60
C MET A 23 -11.53 -8.01 -10.43
N GLN A 24 -11.97 -9.21 -10.80
CA GLN A 24 -11.14 -10.43 -10.71
C GLN A 24 -9.93 -10.42 -11.65
N ASN A 25 -9.93 -9.55 -12.67
CA ASN A 25 -8.76 -9.29 -13.51
C ASN A 25 -8.91 -7.90 -14.19
N PRO A 26 -8.50 -6.80 -13.55
CA PRO A 26 -8.54 -5.48 -14.18
C PRO A 26 -7.69 -5.45 -15.47
N PRO A 27 -7.97 -4.57 -16.43
CA PRO A 27 -7.14 -4.44 -17.61
C PRO A 27 -5.76 -3.87 -17.26
N LEU A 28 -4.72 -4.33 -17.97
CA LEU A 28 -3.42 -3.67 -17.99
C LEU A 28 -3.49 -2.44 -18.89
N VAL A 29 -3.12 -1.28 -18.36
CA VAL A 29 -3.06 -0.01 -19.10
C VAL A 29 -1.61 0.43 -19.20
N GLN A 30 -1.21 0.92 -20.37
CA GLN A 30 0.13 1.47 -20.58
C GLN A 30 0.22 2.87 -19.98
N HIS A 31 1.32 3.15 -19.28
CA HIS A 31 1.62 4.40 -18.60
C HIS A 31 2.97 4.97 -19.03
N THR A 32 3.10 6.29 -18.90
CA THR A 32 4.40 6.96 -19.00
C THR A 32 5.25 6.67 -17.76
N GLN A 33 6.56 6.91 -17.85
CA GLN A 33 7.46 6.78 -16.70
C GLN A 33 7.02 7.66 -15.52
N THR A 34 6.60 8.91 -15.78
CA THR A 34 6.12 9.83 -14.74
C THR A 34 4.87 9.31 -14.04
N GLN A 35 3.91 8.77 -14.79
CA GLN A 35 2.69 8.17 -14.22
C GLN A 35 3.01 6.94 -13.36
N MET A 36 3.92 6.09 -13.81
CA MET A 36 4.38 4.92 -13.05
C MET A 36 5.06 5.34 -11.74
N LEU A 37 5.92 6.36 -11.79
CA LEU A 37 6.57 6.89 -10.59
C LEU A 37 5.55 7.48 -9.60
N GLN A 38 4.50 8.15 -10.10
CA GLN A 38 3.41 8.63 -9.25
C GLN A 38 2.68 7.47 -8.56
N VAL A 39 2.31 6.42 -9.30
CA VAL A 39 1.65 5.23 -8.72
C VAL A 39 2.53 4.57 -7.65
N LEU A 40 3.84 4.48 -7.88
CA LEU A 40 4.78 3.97 -6.88
C LEU A 40 4.84 4.86 -5.63
N ALA A 41 4.84 6.18 -5.80
CA ALA A 41 4.82 7.13 -4.69
C ALA A 41 3.53 6.98 -3.87
N ASP A 42 2.38 6.92 -4.53
CA ASP A 42 1.07 6.77 -3.89
C ASP A 42 0.95 5.43 -3.16
N LEU A 43 1.43 4.34 -3.77
CA LEU A 43 1.46 3.02 -3.13
C LEU A 43 2.34 3.01 -1.88
N ASN A 44 3.50 3.65 -1.94
CA ASN A 44 4.38 3.75 -0.78
C ASN A 44 3.73 4.59 0.33
N ALA A 45 3.11 5.72 0.01
CA ALA A 45 2.40 6.55 0.97
C ALA A 45 1.24 5.79 1.64
N TRP A 46 0.41 5.09 0.84
CA TRP A 46 -0.66 4.24 1.35
C TRP A 46 -0.11 3.16 2.29
N ARG A 47 0.95 2.44 1.88
CA ARG A 47 1.56 1.40 2.71
C ARG A 47 2.07 1.95 4.04
N THR A 48 2.72 3.11 4.03
CA THR A 48 3.19 3.78 5.25
C THR A 48 2.02 4.12 6.17
N ALA A 49 0.92 4.65 5.64
CA ALA A 49 -0.27 4.93 6.43
C ALA A 49 -0.88 3.65 7.03
N GLN A 50 -0.95 2.56 6.25
CA GLN A 50 -1.42 1.26 6.77
C GLN A 50 -0.51 0.71 7.87
N GLN A 51 0.81 0.84 7.72
CA GLN A 51 1.77 0.41 8.75
C GLN A 51 1.60 1.20 10.05
N GLN A 52 1.34 2.50 9.97
CA GLN A 52 1.07 3.33 11.15
C GLN A 52 -0.23 2.92 11.85
N LYS A 53 -1.31 2.69 11.10
CA LYS A 53 -2.58 2.17 11.64
C LYS A 53 -2.39 0.83 12.32
N TYR A 54 -1.63 -0.07 11.69
CA TYR A 54 -1.31 -1.37 12.27
C TYR A 54 -0.49 -1.25 13.57
N ALA A 55 0.54 -0.39 13.60
CA ALA A 55 1.32 -0.15 14.80
C ALA A 55 0.46 0.40 15.95
N ALA A 56 -0.46 1.32 15.65
CA ALA A 56 -1.41 1.86 16.62
C ALA A 56 -2.35 0.78 17.16
N LEU A 57 -2.89 -0.08 16.28
CA LEU A 57 -3.71 -1.22 16.68
C LEU A 57 -2.95 -2.15 17.63
N VAL A 58 -1.74 -2.54 17.25
CA VAL A 58 -0.89 -3.44 18.05
C VAL A 58 -0.62 -2.83 19.43
N ALA A 59 -0.32 -1.53 19.50
CA ALA A 59 -0.12 -0.84 20.78
C ALA A 59 -1.37 -0.87 21.67
N GLN A 60 -2.56 -0.65 21.11
CA GLN A 60 -3.83 -0.74 21.84
C GLN A 60 -4.08 -2.15 22.38
N VAL A 61 -3.85 -3.17 21.55
CA VAL A 61 -4.00 -4.59 21.94
C VAL A 61 -2.97 -4.99 23.01
N GLN A 62 -1.74 -4.51 22.93
CA GLN A 62 -0.70 -4.80 23.93
C GLN A 62 -0.95 -4.10 25.27
N ALA A 63 -1.54 -2.90 25.25
CA ALA A 63 -1.89 -2.16 26.46
C ALA A 63 -3.13 -2.74 27.17
N ALA A 64 -4.01 -3.43 26.43
CA ALA A 64 -5.22 -4.05 26.95
C ALA A 64 -4.92 -5.08 28.04
N LYS A 65 -5.62 -4.97 29.17
CA LYS A 65 -5.47 -5.88 30.32
C LYS A 65 -6.51 -7.00 30.35
N THR A 66 -7.56 -6.88 29.54
CA THR A 66 -8.64 -7.85 29.49
C THR A 66 -9.02 -8.19 28.06
N VAL A 67 -9.58 -9.39 27.86
CA VAL A 67 -10.10 -9.82 26.56
C VAL A 67 -11.19 -8.87 26.06
N ALA A 68 -12.05 -8.36 26.96
CA ALA A 68 -13.08 -7.39 26.61
C ALA A 68 -12.49 -6.09 26.04
N THR A 69 -11.38 -5.59 26.61
CA THR A 69 -10.70 -4.41 26.07
C THR A 69 -10.06 -4.65 24.70
N VAL A 70 -9.56 -5.86 24.43
CA VAL A 70 -9.06 -6.22 23.10
C VAL A 70 -10.20 -6.30 22.08
N GLN A 71 -11.33 -6.90 22.47
CA GLN A 71 -12.52 -7.02 21.60
C GLN A 71 -13.15 -5.67 21.25
N ALA A 72 -12.96 -4.65 22.09
CA ALA A 72 -13.42 -3.29 21.84
C ALA A 72 -12.48 -2.47 20.93
N VAL A 73 -11.28 -2.97 20.61
CA VAL A 73 -10.36 -2.31 19.68
C VAL A 73 -10.92 -2.37 18.26
N VAL A 74 -11.06 -1.21 17.61
CA VAL A 74 -11.59 -1.09 16.24
C VAL A 74 -10.48 -0.72 15.27
N TRP A 75 -10.44 -1.39 14.12
CA TRP A 75 -9.58 -0.99 13.00
C TRP A 75 -10.14 0.25 12.31
N SER A 76 -9.38 1.34 12.28
CA SER A 76 -9.76 2.61 11.65
C SER A 76 -8.69 3.13 10.71
#